data_AF-A0A1Z7Z2U6-F1
#
_entry.id   AF-A0A1Z7Z2U6-F1
#
_cell.length_a   1.000
_cell.length_b   1.000
_cell.length_c   1.000
_cell.angle_alpha   90.00
_cell.angle_beta   90.00
_cell.angle_gamma   90.00
#
_symmetry.space_group_name_H-M   'P 1'
#
loop_
_entity.id
_entity.type
_entity.pdbx_description
1 polymer ?
#
loop_
_entity_poly.entity_id
_entity_poly.type
_entity_poly.pdbx_seq_one_letter_code
_entity_poly.pdbx_strand_id
1 'polypeptide(L)' 'MLKIEQGNIPDFNFKQALKKPIPIRCFQMKEPFKVETLEGIMLGKKGDWLMVGVTGEMYPCDQKIFNLTYDLKIK' A
#
# COMPACT_ATOMS: atom_id res chain seq x y z
N MET A 1 -19.53 -4.04 -20.79
CA MET A 1 -18.34 -4.20 -19.90
C MET A 1 -18.79 -4.91 -18.64
N LEU A 2 -18.04 -5.88 -18.12
CA LEU A 2 -18.37 -6.53 -16.86
C LEU A 2 -18.36 -5.49 -15.73
N LYS A 3 -19.42 -5.44 -14.92
CA LYS A 3 -19.51 -4.55 -13.75
C LYS A 3 -19.49 -5.42 -12.49
N ILE A 4 -18.57 -5.12 -11.58
CA ILE A 4 -18.44 -5.78 -10.29
C ILE A 4 -18.67 -4.70 -9.23
N GLU A 5 -19.57 -4.97 -8.28
CA GLU A 5 -19.97 -4.01 -7.25
C GLU A 5 -19.32 -4.34 -5.92
N GLN A 6 -18.93 -3.32 -5.17
CA GLN A 6 -18.33 -3.50 -3.85
C GLN A 6 -19.31 -4.21 -2.92
N GLY A 7 -18.84 -5.22 -2.19
CA GLY A 7 -19.65 -6.05 -1.30
C GLY A 7 -20.34 -7.24 -1.98
N ASN A 8 -20.36 -7.28 -3.32
CA ASN A 8 -20.97 -8.37 -4.09
C ASN A 8 -19.87 -9.24 -4.71
N ILE A 9 -19.51 -10.33 -4.03
CA ILE A 9 -18.51 -11.29 -4.52
C ILE A 9 -19.16 -12.15 -5.63
N PRO A 10 -18.71 -12.06 -6.89
CA PRO A 10 -19.27 -12.85 -7.98
C PRO A 10 -18.91 -14.33 -7.83
N ASP A 11 -19.75 -15.22 -8.33
CA ASP A 11 -19.51 -16.67 -8.32
C ASP A 11 -18.52 -17.08 -9.42
N PHE A 12 -17.23 -16.79 -9.20
CA PHE A 12 -16.14 -17.23 -10.04
C PHE A 12 -15.38 -18.38 -9.40
N ASN A 13 -14.70 -19.19 -10.22
CA ASN A 13 -13.82 -20.24 -9.74
C ASN A 13 -12.49 -19.65 -9.19
N PHE A 14 -12.55 -19.05 -8.00
CA PHE A 14 -11.38 -18.45 -7.36
C PHE A 14 -10.32 -19.50 -7.00
N LYS A 15 -9.06 -19.16 -7.27
CA LYS A 15 -7.89 -19.93 -6.80
C LYS A 15 -7.27 -19.26 -5.59
N GLN A 16 -6.68 -20.04 -4.71
CA GLN A 16 -5.93 -19.52 -3.57
C GLN A 16 -4.47 -19.27 -3.96
N ALA A 17 -3.91 -18.16 -3.47
CA ALA A 17 -2.50 -17.80 -3.63
C ALA A 17 -1.98 -17.14 -2.34
N LEU A 18 -0.70 -17.34 -2.03
CA LEU A 18 -0.03 -16.70 -0.89
C LEU A 18 0.71 -15.45 -1.35
N LYS A 19 0.57 -14.34 -0.61
CA LYS A 19 1.36 -13.12 -0.85
C LYS A 19 2.83 -13.44 -0.57
N LYS A 20 3.72 -13.12 -1.51
CA LYS A 20 5.18 -13.27 -1.30
C LYS A 20 5.63 -12.40 -0.11
N PRO A 21 6.44 -12.90 0.83
CA PRO A 21 6.90 -12.16 2.01
C PRO A 21 8.09 -11.25 1.66
N ILE A 22 7.86 -10.25 0.82
CA ILE A 22 8.91 -9.36 0.32
C ILE A 22 9.11 -8.20 1.31
N PRO A 23 10.32 -8.00 1.87
CA PRO A 23 10.62 -6.81 2.67
C PRO A 23 10.46 -5.55 1.82
N ILE A 24 9.76 -4.56 2.38
CA ILE A 24 9.52 -3.28 1.72
C ILE A 24 10.39 -2.21 2.36
N ARG A 25 10.86 -1.24 1.57
CA ARG A 25 11.50 -0.05 2.13
C ARG A 25 10.42 0.94 2.51
N CYS A 26 10.53 1.49 3.71
CA CYS A 26 9.57 2.44 4.23
C CYS A 26 10.29 3.50 5.08
N PHE A 27 9.72 4.70 5.11
CA PHE A 27 10.21 5.81 5.93
C PHE A 27 9.02 6.57 6.51
N GLN A 28 8.97 6.72 7.83
CA GLN A 28 7.88 7.45 8.48
C GLN A 28 8.12 8.96 8.35
N MET A 29 7.19 9.66 7.72
CA MET A 29 7.32 11.06 7.39
C MET A 29 7.00 11.95 8.60
N LYS A 30 7.86 12.94 8.88
CA LYS A 30 7.72 13.84 10.03
C LYS A 30 6.87 15.09 9.75
N GLU A 31 6.48 15.28 8.51
CA GLU A 31 5.70 16.40 8.00
C GLU A 31 4.78 15.93 6.86
N PRO A 32 3.71 16.68 6.52
CA PRO A 32 2.90 16.40 5.35
C PRO A 32 3.74 16.42 4.07
N PHE A 33 3.43 15.55 3.12
CA PHE A 33 4.24 15.37 1.92
C PHE A 33 3.40 15.08 0.67
N LYS A 34 3.99 15.32 -0.49
CA LYS A 34 3.49 14.95 -1.81
C LYS A 34 4.42 13.90 -2.41
N VAL A 35 3.85 12.92 -3.10
CA VAL A 35 4.62 11.89 -3.80
C VAL A 35 4.00 11.64 -5.17
N GLU A 36 4.85 11.55 -6.19
CA GLU A 36 4.47 11.12 -7.52
C GLU A 36 4.32 9.59 -7.51
N THR A 37 3.09 9.13 -7.73
CA THR A 37 2.73 7.70 -7.77
C THR A 37 2.33 7.30 -9.19
N LEU A 38 2.06 6.01 -9.41
CA LEU A 38 1.58 5.52 -10.71
C LEU A 38 0.18 6.08 -11.05
N GLU A 39 -0.59 6.44 -10.03
CA GLU A 39 -1.93 7.01 -10.11
C GLU A 39 -1.92 8.56 -10.15
N GLY A 40 -0.73 9.17 -10.17
CA GLY A 40 -0.53 10.62 -10.14
C GLY A 40 -0.05 11.13 -8.77
N ILE A 41 -0.18 12.43 -8.51
CA ILE A 41 0.29 13.01 -7.25
C ILE A 41 -0.65 12.61 -6.12
N MET A 42 -0.10 11.95 -5.09
CA MET A 42 -0.80 11.64 -3.85
C MET A 42 -0.25 12.46 -2.68
N LEU A 43 -1.11 12.68 -1.69
CA LEU A 43 -0.79 13.41 -0.46
C LEU A 43 -0.70 12.45 0.72
N GLY A 44 0.36 12.59 1.51
CA GLY A 44 0.49 11.96 2.81
C GLY A 44 0.50 12.99 3.93
N LYS A 45 0.04 12.59 5.12
CA LYS A 45 0.05 13.42 6.33
C LYS A 45 1.32 13.17 7.13
N LYS A 46 1.59 14.05 8.09
CA LYS A 46 2.58 13.78 9.12
C LYS A 46 2.25 12.46 9.84
N GLY A 47 3.25 11.60 9.97
CA GLY A 47 3.12 10.28 10.59
C GLY A 47 2.83 9.15 9.60
N ASP A 48 2.37 9.46 8.38
CA ASP A 48 2.22 8.45 7.33
C ASP A 48 3.59 7.98 6.83
N TRP A 49 3.60 6.83 6.16
CA TRP A 49 4.81 6.22 5.63
C TRP A 49 4.97 6.51 4.14
N LEU A 50 6.17 6.93 3.74
CA LEU A 50 6.59 6.84 2.35
C LEU A 50 7.07 5.40 2.09
N MET A 51 6.37 4.69 1.21
CA MET A 51 6.67 3.31 0.84
C MET A 51 7.41 3.27 -0.49
N VAL A 52 8.33 2.32 -0.66
CA VAL A 52 8.92 2.01 -1.96
C VAL A 52 8.61 0.56 -2.33
N GLY A 53 7.79 0.44 -3.37
CA GLY A 53 7.32 -0.80 -3.97
C GLY A 53 8.42 -1.65 -4.61
N VAL A 54 8.01 -2.81 -5.13
CA VAL A 54 8.94 -3.84 -5.62
C VAL A 54 9.64 -3.44 -6.93
N THR A 55 9.04 -2.55 -7.71
CA THR A 55 9.62 -1.99 -8.94
C THR A 55 10.22 -0.60 -8.74
N GLY A 56 10.25 -0.10 -7.50
CA GLY A 56 10.77 1.23 -7.17
C GLY A 56 9.71 2.32 -7.15
N GLU A 57 8.45 1.99 -7.43
CA GLU A 57 7.31 2.91 -7.31
C GLU A 57 7.17 3.42 -5.87
N MET A 58 6.80 4.68 -5.72
CA MET A 58 6.62 5.31 -4.41
C MET A 58 5.15 5.62 -4.17
N TYR A 59 4.69 5.48 -2.93
CA TYR A 59 3.32 5.82 -2.53
C TYR A 59 3.23 6.13 -1.03
N PRO A 60 2.26 6.95 -0.61
CA PRO A 60 2.01 7.16 0.81
C PRO A 60 1.20 6.00 1.38
N CYS A 61 1.47 5.60 2.62
CA CYS A 61 0.70 4.63 3.36
C CYS A 61 0.27 5.22 4.70
N ASP A 62 -1.04 5.29 4.93
CA ASP A 62 -1.61 5.79 6.18
C ASP A 62 -1.05 5.00 7.38
N GLN A 63 -0.71 5.71 8.45
CA GLN A 63 -0.12 5.11 9.65
C GLN A 63 -0.93 3.93 10.23
N LYS A 64 -2.27 4.01 10.23
CA LYS A 64 -3.11 2.93 10.75
C LYS A 64 -3.08 1.72 9.82
N ILE A 65 -3.12 1.95 8.51
CA ILE A 65 -3.00 0.88 7.51
C ILE A 65 -1.64 0.21 7.64
N PHE A 66 -0.56 0.98 7.79
CA PHE A 66 0.78 0.44 7.95
C PHE A 66 0.84 -0.51 9.15
N ASN A 67 0.38 -0.07 10.33
CA ASN A 67 0.38 -0.89 11.56
C ASN A 67 -0.47 -2.16 11.45
N LEU A 68 -1.50 -2.18 10.61
CA LEU A 68 -2.34 -3.36 10.38
C LEU A 68 -1.72 -4.36 9.41
N THR A 69 -0.76 -3.94 8.59
CA THR A 69 -0.31 -4.72 7.42
C THR A 69 1.20 -4.96 7.36
N TYR A 70 2.00 -4.24 8.14
CA TYR A 70 3.45 -4.33 8.16
C TYR A 70 3.99 -4.31 9.59
N ASP A 71 5.02 -5.14 9.80
CA ASP A 71 5.88 -5.09 11.00
C ASP A 71 7.23 -4.47 10.64
N LEU A 72 7.70 -3.54 11.48
CA LEU A 72 9.07 -3.05 11.37
C LEU A 72 10.04 -4.14 11.79
N LYS A 73 10.85 -4.59 10.85
CA LYS A 73 11.99 -5.45 11.16
C LYS A 73 13.16 -4.56 11.58
N ILE A 74 13.47 -4.56 12.87
CA ILE A 74 14.72 -3.99 13.38
C ILE A 74 15.84 -4.87 12.83
N LYS A 75 16.78 -4.28 12.11
CA LYS A 75 18.06 -4.94 11.80
C LYS A 75 18.97 -4.85 13.02
#